data_AF-A0A9P6JH00-F1
#
_entry.id   AF-A0A9P6JH00-F1
#
_cell.length_a   1.000
_cell.length_b   1.000
_cell.length_c   1.000
_cell.angle_alpha   90.00
_cell.angle_beta   90.00
_cell.angle_gamma   90.00
#
_symmetry.space_group_name_H-M   'P 1'
#
loop_
_entity.id
_entity.type
_entity.pdbx_description
1 polymer ?
#
loop_
_entity_poly.entity_id
_entity_poly.type
_entity_poly.pdbx_seq_one_letter_code
_entity_poly.pdbx_strand_id
1 'polypeptide(L)'
;MLWDLNEGKHLYSLEGKGDDIINALVFSPNRYWLCAATSSCIKIWDLESKTVVDELKPEFANVGKKSIPDQAVSLAWSADGQTLFAGFTDNVVRVWSVGY
;
A
#
# COMPACT_ATOMS: atom_id res chain seq x y z
N MET A 1 -8.19 -5.30 -8.13
CA MET A 1 -8.34 -6.43 -9.07
C MET A 1 -7.03 -6.59 -9.82
N LEU A 2 -6.57 -7.83 -10.05
CA LEU A 2 -5.43 -8.10 -10.92
C LEU A 2 -5.90 -8.72 -12.23
N TRP A 3 -5.21 -8.35 -13.31
CA TRP A 3 -5.52 -8.74 -14.67
C TRP A 3 -4.26 -9.23 -15.36
N ASP A 4 -4.41 -10.26 -16.19
CA ASP A 4 -3.40 -10.67 -17.14
C ASP A 4 -3.53 -9.77 -18.38
N LEU A 5 -2.48 -9.02 -18.70
CA LEU A 5 -2.51 -8.10 -19.84
C LEU A 5 -2.26 -8.79 -21.19
N ASN A 6 -1.66 -9.98 -21.20
CA ASN A 6 -1.43 -10.74 -22.43
C ASN A 6 -2.74 -11.41 -22.89
N GLU A 7 -3.48 -11.98 -21.94
CA GLU A 7 -4.72 -12.70 -22.22
C GLU A 7 -5.98 -11.83 -22.04
N GLY A 8 -5.86 -10.65 -21.42
CA GLY A 8 -7.00 -9.78 -21.13
C GLY A 8 -7.99 -10.35 -20.12
N LYS A 9 -7.57 -11.31 -19.30
CA LYS A 9 -8.44 -12.01 -18.33
C LYS A 9 -8.25 -11.49 -16.91
N HIS A 10 -9.34 -11.50 -16.15
CA HIS A 10 -9.30 -11.30 -14.70
C HIS A 10 -8.56 -12.48 -14.05
N LEU A 11 -7.60 -12.18 -13.16
CA LEU A 11 -6.85 -13.20 -12.44
C LEU A 11 -7.50 -13.49 -11.09
N TYR A 12 -7.53 -12.48 -10.23
CA TYR A 12 -8.17 -12.53 -8.91
C TYR A 12 -8.31 -11.11 -8.33
N SER A 13 -9.07 -11.01 -7.25
CA SER A 13 -9.20 -9.80 -6.46
C SER A 13 -8.53 -10.01 -5.11
N LEU A 14 -7.77 -9.00 -4.66
CA LEU A 14 -7.26 -8.95 -3.30
C LEU A 14 -8.28 -8.19 -2.47
N GLU A 15 -8.88 -8.87 -1.49
CA GLU A 15 -9.89 -8.25 -0.65
C GLU A 15 -9.25 -7.32 0.38
N GLY A 16 -9.71 -6.07 0.37
CA GLY A 16 -9.46 -5.10 1.43
C GLY A 16 -10.41 -5.32 2.61
N LYS A 17 -10.21 -4.56 3.69
CA LYS A 17 -11.20 -4.51 4.78
C LYS A 17 -12.30 -3.51 4.40
N GLY A 18 -13.50 -3.99 4.08
CA GLY A 18 -14.70 -3.16 3.94
C GLY A 18 -14.59 -2.02 2.92
N ASP A 19 -15.19 -0.87 3.24
CA ASP A 19 -15.26 0.35 2.40
C ASP A 19 -13.95 1.16 2.34
N ASP A 20 -12.80 0.52 2.49
CA ASP A 20 -11.51 1.22 2.51
C ASP A 20 -11.12 1.66 1.07
N ILE A 21 -11.02 2.97 0.86
CA ILE A 21 -10.74 3.55 -0.45
C ILE A 21 -9.25 3.35 -0.76
N ILE A 22 -8.94 2.92 -1.99
CA ILE A 22 -7.57 2.79 -2.47
C ILE A 22 -7.18 4.07 -3.21
N ASN A 23 -6.18 4.78 -2.69
CA ASN A 23 -5.68 6.04 -3.26
C ASN A 23 -4.55 5.82 -4.26
N ALA A 24 -3.67 4.84 -4.02
CA ALA A 24 -2.53 4.54 -4.86
C ALA A 24 -2.14 3.05 -4.82
N LEU A 25 -1.51 2.58 -5.90
CA LEU A 25 -1.02 1.22 -6.06
C LEU A 25 0.41 1.25 -6.62
N VAL A 26 1.27 0.35 -6.15
CA VAL A 26 2.61 0.17 -6.73
C VAL A 26 3.08 -1.28 -6.58
N PHE A 27 3.62 -1.84 -7.67
CA PHE A 27 4.31 -3.13 -7.62
C PHE A 27 5.72 -2.96 -7.08
N SER A 28 6.18 -3.89 -6.24
CA SER A 28 7.59 -3.95 -5.86
C SER A 28 8.45 -4.33 -7.09
N PRO A 29 9.64 -3.72 -7.26
CA PRO A 29 10.50 -4.04 -8.40
C PRO A 29 11.29 -5.34 -8.22
N ASN A 30 11.45 -5.84 -6.99
CA ASN A 30 12.32 -6.98 -6.68
C ASN A 30 11.59 -8.17 -6.01
N ARG A 31 10.38 -7.95 -5.49
CA ARG A 31 9.54 -8.97 -4.83
C ARG A 31 8.22 -9.06 -5.57
N TYR A 32 7.58 -10.22 -5.52
CA TYR A 32 6.26 -10.42 -6.13
C TYR A 32 5.15 -9.83 -5.24
N TRP A 33 5.29 -8.54 -4.93
CA TRP A 33 4.45 -7.82 -4.00
C TRP A 33 3.67 -6.69 -4.69
N LEU A 34 2.47 -6.44 -4.17
CA LEU A 34 1.69 -5.25 -4.47
C LEU A 34 1.48 -4.46 -3.19
N CYS A 35 1.73 -3.14 -3.24
CA CYS A 35 1.37 -2.22 -2.18
C CYS A 35 0.13 -1.41 -2.59
N ALA A 36 -0.83 -1.25 -1.67
CA ALA A 36 -1.94 -0.33 -1.83
C ALA A 36 -2.00 0.65 -0.67
N ALA A 37 -2.04 1.94 -1.00
CA ALA A 37 -2.34 2.98 -0.05
C ALA A 37 -3.86 3.06 0.11
N THR A 38 -4.34 2.77 1.32
CA THR A 38 -5.76 2.87 1.67
C THR A 38 -6.00 4.06 2.60
N SER A 39 -7.28 4.38 2.86
CA SER A 39 -7.64 5.44 3.80
C SER A 39 -7.14 5.18 5.23
N SER A 40 -6.90 3.92 5.59
CA SER A 40 -6.53 3.52 6.95
C SER A 40 -5.07 3.08 7.11
N CYS A 41 -4.43 2.55 6.06
CA CYS A 41 -3.08 2.00 6.12
C CYS A 41 -2.47 1.83 4.73
N ILE A 42 -1.21 1.43 4.67
CA ILE A 42 -0.63 0.87 3.44
C ILE A 42 -0.60 -0.64 3.59
N LYS A 43 -1.36 -1.35 2.76
CA LYS A 43 -1.38 -2.81 2.74
C LYS A 43 -0.36 -3.35 1.74
N ILE A 44 0.32 -4.42 2.13
CA ILE A 44 1.29 -5.12 1.28
C ILE A 44 0.81 -6.56 1.11
N TRP A 45 0.64 -7.00 -0.13
CA TRP A 45 0.31 -8.38 -0.45
C TRP A 45 1.47 -9.07 -1.12
N ASP A 46 1.67 -10.34 -0.79
CA ASP A 46 2.39 -11.28 -1.60
C ASP A 46 1.43 -11.87 -2.63
N LEU A 47 1.77 -11.73 -3.91
CA LEU A 47 0.92 -12.13 -5.03
C LEU A 47 1.05 -13.61 -5.37
N GLU A 48 2.09 -14.30 -4.89
CA GLU A 48 2.26 -15.75 -5.02
C GLU A 48 1.30 -16.45 -4.05
N SER A 49 1.43 -16.13 -2.76
CA SER A 49 0.59 -16.71 -1.71
C SER A 49 -0.80 -16.08 -1.59
N LYS A 50 -1.00 -14.91 -2.20
CA LYS A 50 -2.22 -14.08 -2.12
C LYS A 50 -2.55 -13.67 -0.67
N THR A 51 -1.54 -13.53 0.17
CA THR A 51 -1.69 -13.15 1.58
C THR A 51 -1.19 -11.74 1.85
N VAL A 52 -1.76 -11.09 2.86
CA VAL A 52 -1.22 -9.82 3.39
C VAL A 52 0.09 -10.12 4.10
N VAL A 53 1.17 -9.49 3.65
CA VAL A 53 2.51 -9.54 4.26
C VAL A 53 2.58 -8.57 5.43
N ASP A 54 2.04 -7.36 5.25
CA ASP A 54 2.05 -6.32 6.27
C ASP A 54 0.94 -5.28 6.07
N GLU A 55 0.59 -4.58 7.15
CA GLU A 55 -0.28 -3.41 7.17
C GLU A 55 0.45 -2.25 7.85
N LEU A 56 1.08 -1.37 7.07
CA LEU A 56 1.82 -0.23 7.60
C LEU A 56 0.85 0.85 8.07
N LYS A 57 0.80 1.04 9.39
CA LYS A 57 -0.02 2.06 10.07
C LYS A 57 0.91 3.04 10.76
N PRO A 58 1.20 4.20 10.15
CA PRO A 58 1.98 5.21 10.84
C PRO A 58 1.17 5.77 12.00
N GLU A 59 1.85 6.08 13.09
CA GLU A 59 1.26 6.84 14.19
C GLU A 59 0.99 8.27 13.69
N PHE A 60 -0.29 8.64 13.65
CA PHE A 60 -0.70 10.00 13.39
C PHE A 60 -0.67 10.77 14.71
N ALA A 61 -0.05 11.95 14.72
CA ALA A 61 -0.02 12.79 15.89
C ALA A 61 -1.47 13.10 16.30
N ASN A 62 -1.86 12.67 17.51
CA ASN A 62 -3.21 12.73 18.10
C ASN A 62 -4.09 13.84 17.51
N VAL A 63 -4.78 13.51 16.42
CA VAL A 63 -5.84 14.36 15.91
C VAL A 63 -7.06 14.02 16.74
N GLY A 64 -7.69 15.03 17.37
CA GLY A 64 -8.82 14.80 18.26
C GLY A 64 -9.88 13.90 17.62
N LYS A 65 -10.66 13.16 18.44
CA LYS A 65 -11.60 12.07 18.07
C LYS A 65 -12.57 12.32 16.88
N LYS A 66 -12.61 13.50 16.28
CA LYS A 66 -13.46 13.89 15.16
C LYS A 66 -12.72 14.23 13.85
N SER A 67 -11.39 14.13 13.81
CA SER A 67 -10.67 14.35 12.55
C SER A 67 -10.61 13.09 11.71
N ILE A 68 -10.65 13.29 10.39
CA ILE A 68 -10.27 12.28 9.41
C ILE A 68 -8.77 11.99 9.63
N PRO A 69 -8.35 10.72 9.77
CA PRO A 69 -6.94 10.39 9.88
C PRO A 69 -6.22 10.72 8.58
N ASP A 70 -4.94 11.09 8.66
CA ASP A 70 -4.16 11.35 7.47
C ASP A 70 -4.00 10.08 6.63
N GLN A 71 -4.00 10.26 5.32
CA GLN A 71 -4.07 9.16 4.38
C GLN A 71 -2.83 9.15 3.50
N ALA A 72 -2.34 7.96 3.17
CA ALA A 72 -1.36 7.81 2.11
C ALA A 72 -2.06 8.07 0.77
N VAL A 73 -1.50 9.00 -0.02
CA VAL A 73 -2.06 9.41 -1.32
C VAL A 73 -1.12 9.11 -2.48
N SER A 74 0.11 8.70 -2.20
CA SER A 74 1.10 8.32 -3.22
C SER A 74 2.05 7.27 -2.65
N LEU A 75 2.54 6.38 -3.52
CA LEU A 75 3.51 5.34 -3.20
C LEU A 75 4.59 5.29 -4.27
N ALA A 76 5.84 5.06 -3.85
CA ALA A 76 6.95 4.79 -4.76
C ALA A 76 7.97 3.85 -4.09
N TRP A 77 8.43 2.85 -4.83
CA TRP A 77 9.56 2.03 -4.42
C TRP A 77 10.87 2.67 -4.89
N SER A 78 11.95 2.51 -4.11
CA SER A 78 13.30 2.65 -4.62
C SER A 78 13.55 1.62 -5.72
N ALA A 79 14.44 1.95 -6.68
CA ALA A 79 14.71 1.07 -7.82
C ALA A 79 15.25 -0.32 -7.41
N ASP A 80 15.96 -0.39 -6.28
CA ASP A 80 16.45 -1.65 -5.71
C ASP A 80 15.38 -2.42 -4.92
N GLY A 81 14.19 -1.85 -4.71
CA GLY A 81 13.07 -2.43 -3.97
C GLY A 81 13.28 -2.55 -2.46
N GLN A 82 14.28 -1.87 -1.90
CA GLN A 82 14.59 -1.95 -0.47
C GLN A 82 13.88 -0.90 0.36
N THR A 83 13.40 0.17 -0.26
CA THR A 83 12.75 1.30 0.43
C THR A 83 11.42 1.64 -0.23
N LEU A 84 10.37 1.76 0.59
CA LEU A 84 9.06 2.25 0.19
C LEU A 84 8.87 3.67 0.71
N PHE A 85 8.56 4.61 -0.18
CA PHE A 85 8.19 5.98 0.12
C PHE A 85 6.69 6.15 -0.02
N ALA A 86 6.06 6.84 0.94
CA ALA A 86 4.66 7.21 0.84
C ALA A 86 4.44 8.66 1.26
N GLY A 87 3.76 9.43 0.41
CA GLY A 87 3.33 10.79 0.71
C GLY A 87 1.95 10.79 1.36
N PHE A 88 1.81 11.55 2.45
CA PHE A 88 0.58 11.66 3.24
C PHE A 88 -0.05 13.05 3.16
N THR A 89 -1.33 13.13 3.51
CA THR A 89 -2.11 14.38 3.57
C THR A 89 -1.64 15.36 4.66
N ASP A 90 -0.86 14.90 5.63
CA ASP A 90 -0.22 15.74 6.66
C ASP A 90 1.04 16.48 6.15
N ASN A 91 1.30 16.42 4.85
CA ASN A 91 2.48 16.98 4.20
C ASN A 91 3.80 16.29 4.60
N VAL A 92 3.75 15.08 5.16
CA VAL A 92 4.92 14.28 5.52
C VAL A 92 5.09 13.12 4.54
N VAL A 93 6.32 12.93 4.07
CA VAL A 93 6.73 11.69 3.40
C VAL A 93 7.28 10.74 4.44
N ARG A 94 6.70 9.55 4.51
CA ARG A 94 7.18 8.47 5.38
C ARG A 94 7.92 7.43 4.57
N VAL A 95 8.90 6.80 5.22
CA VAL A 95 9.88 5.92 4.57
C VAL A 95 9.97 4.63 5.37
N TRP A 96 9.84 3.50 4.69
CA TRP A 96 10.01 2.17 5.27
C TRP A 96 11.12 1.43 4.54
N SER A 97 12.04 0.84 5.31
CA SER A 97 13.03 -0.08 4.77
C SER A 97 12.54 -1.51 4.98
N VAL A 98 12.72 -2.35 3.97
CA VAL A 98 12.47 -3.79 4.13
C VAL A 98 13.64 -4.38 4.91
N GLY A 99 13.37 -4.92 6.10
CA GLY A 99 14.37 -5.58 6.94
C GLY A 99 14.78 -6.96 6.39
N TYR A 100 15.96 -7.42 6.80
CA TYR A 100 16.46 -8.78 6.57
C TYR A 100 15.92 -9.76 7.61
#